data_AF-F0G279-F1
#
_entry.id   AF-F0G279-F1
#
_cell.length_a   1.000
_cell.length_b   1.000
_cell.length_c   1.000
_cell.angle_alpha   90.00
_cell.angle_beta   90.00
_cell.angle_gamma   90.00
#
_symmetry.space_group_name_H-M   'P 1'
#
loop_
_entity.id
_entity.type
_entity.pdbx_description
1 polymer ?
#
loop_
_entity_poly.entity_id
_entity_poly.type
_entity_poly.pdbx_seq_one_letter_code
_entity_poly.pdbx_strand_id
1 'polypeptide(L)'
;MDLLRFLLLLPIRAIGFVWRLLGRVLRPLVGDVSWTAPAWLGLTATAVRRRPWHAGGAVLLAAALAAGGYWYKHRPKPPEPATVGFTVKAPAVTAYEVDDSGKPKVTVHPLEVAFAQSAAPIELVGKPAGQGIEMTPALKGAWEWADDKTLRFTPAADWPVGAHVEVRFAVRQAFAPQVTLQDDHFAFDIPAFAMQSSDNTFYQNPDNPAEKQALLQLNFNYPVDPAELEKRIGLVLVGRDGKTTTPLRYTVSYDTMKMRAWVRSQPLEIPRDPLSARLDVDKGVKSARGGAGTQAALQAAVAVPGLYSLSIGDVSPTLVDNERYEPEQVLVAETSDGVRSAELAARAKAWVLPKRKPGVDQSDDDPPYEWNVADISDAVLKQSKPLPLEAIPTEDDYATMQSFKYHATPGDRVYVRF
;
A
#
# COMPACT_ATOMS: atom_id res chain seq x y z
N MET A 1 -77.84 38.99 -20.09
CA MET A 1 -77.30 38.09 -19.04
C MET A 1 -77.16 36.62 -19.49
N ASP A 2 -77.74 36.19 -20.62
CA ASP A 2 -77.64 34.78 -21.07
C ASP A 2 -76.29 34.39 -21.69
N LEU A 3 -75.57 35.32 -22.33
CA LEU A 3 -74.28 35.03 -22.98
C LEU A 3 -73.16 34.73 -21.97
N LEU A 4 -73.16 35.42 -20.82
CA LEU A 4 -72.23 35.18 -19.70
C LEU A 4 -72.50 33.84 -18.99
N ARG A 5 -73.78 33.49 -18.78
CA ARG A 5 -74.15 32.16 -18.25
C ARG A 5 -73.78 31.05 -19.23
N PHE A 6 -73.92 31.30 -20.53
CA PHE A 6 -73.52 30.34 -21.57
C PHE A 6 -72.00 30.10 -21.57
N LEU A 7 -71.19 31.15 -21.51
CA LEU A 7 -69.72 31.04 -21.46
C LEU A 7 -69.22 30.37 -20.17
N LEU A 8 -69.81 30.67 -19.02
CA LEU A 8 -69.46 30.04 -17.73
C LEU A 8 -69.78 28.54 -17.68
N LEU A 9 -70.84 28.10 -18.36
CA LEU A 9 -71.26 26.68 -18.38
C LEU A 9 -70.68 25.89 -19.56
N LEU A 10 -70.04 26.55 -20.52
CA LEU A 10 -69.42 25.96 -21.70
C LEU A 10 -68.39 24.86 -21.37
N PRO A 11 -67.45 25.03 -20.41
CA PRO A 11 -66.51 23.96 -20.06
C PRO A 11 -67.20 22.75 -19.43
N ILE A 12 -68.21 22.95 -18.58
CA ILE A 12 -68.97 21.85 -17.96
C ILE A 12 -69.76 21.08 -19.01
N ARG A 13 -70.35 21.78 -19.98
CA ARG A 13 -71.06 21.17 -21.11
C ARG A 13 -70.10 20.43 -22.05
N ALA A 14 -68.91 20.98 -22.30
CA ALA A 14 -67.87 20.34 -23.09
C ALA A 14 -67.38 19.03 -22.43
N ILE A 15 -67.12 19.04 -21.12
CA ILE A 15 -66.76 17.83 -20.37
C ILE A 15 -67.88 16.79 -20.44
N GLY A 16 -69.14 17.21 -20.27
CA GLY A 16 -70.29 16.32 -20.39
C GLY A 16 -70.45 15.74 -21.81
N PHE A 17 -70.13 16.53 -22.85
CA PHE A 17 -70.15 16.07 -24.23
C PHE A 17 -69.03 15.05 -24.50
N VAL A 18 -67.81 15.32 -24.05
CA VAL A 18 -66.67 14.40 -24.15
C VAL A 18 -66.97 13.07 -23.47
N TRP A 19 -67.54 13.10 -22.26
CA TRP A 19 -67.94 11.87 -21.55
C TRP A 19 -69.03 11.07 -22.26
N ARG A 20 -70.01 11.73 -22.88
CA ARG A 20 -71.03 11.03 -23.69
C ARG A 20 -70.45 10.42 -24.96
N LEU A 21 -69.49 11.12 -25.58
CA LEU A 21 -68.82 10.65 -26.79
C LEU A 21 -67.92 9.45 -26.47
N LEU A 22 -67.16 9.53 -25.37
CA LEU A 22 -66.37 8.44 -24.82
C LEU A 22 -67.25 7.23 -24.45
N GLY A 23 -68.41 7.47 -23.81
CA GLY A 23 -69.38 6.41 -23.50
C GLY A 23 -69.96 5.72 -24.74
N ARG A 24 -70.18 6.45 -25.85
CA ARG A 24 -70.62 5.85 -27.13
C ARG A 24 -69.53 5.00 -27.79
N VAL A 25 -68.28 5.45 -27.72
CA VAL A 25 -67.13 4.74 -28.32
C VAL A 25 -66.77 3.48 -27.53
N LEU A 26 -66.90 3.51 -26.20
CA LEU A 26 -66.57 2.36 -25.33
C LEU A 26 -67.73 1.35 -25.17
N ARG A 27 -68.95 1.71 -25.59
CA ARG A 27 -70.15 0.84 -25.51
C ARG A 27 -69.98 -0.55 -26.13
N PRO A 28 -69.37 -0.74 -27.33
CA PRO A 28 -69.17 -2.08 -27.89
C PRO A 28 -68.10 -2.90 -27.16
N LEU A 29 -67.20 -2.27 -26.38
CA LEU A 29 -66.13 -2.97 -25.65
C LEU A 29 -66.54 -3.36 -24.22
N VAL A 30 -67.31 -2.53 -23.54
CA VAL A 30 -67.59 -2.67 -22.09
C VAL A 30 -69.07 -2.97 -21.80
N GLY A 31 -69.94 -2.92 -22.81
CA GLY A 31 -71.38 -3.09 -22.64
C GLY A 31 -72.06 -1.87 -22.00
N ASP A 32 -73.31 -2.05 -21.53
CA ASP A 32 -74.07 -0.99 -20.87
C ASP A 32 -73.69 -0.88 -19.37
N VAL A 33 -72.80 0.06 -19.06
CA VAL A 33 -72.41 0.39 -17.69
C VAL A 33 -73.49 1.26 -17.05
N SER A 34 -74.35 0.67 -16.23
CA SER A 34 -75.34 1.41 -15.44
C SER A 34 -74.68 2.00 -14.19
N TRP A 35 -74.18 3.23 -14.31
CA TRP A 35 -73.72 3.99 -13.15
C TRP A 35 -74.88 4.78 -12.53
N THR A 36 -75.28 4.40 -11.32
CA THR A 36 -76.18 5.20 -10.49
C THR A 36 -75.38 6.10 -9.57
N ALA A 37 -75.60 7.41 -9.68
CA ALA A 37 -74.92 8.38 -8.84
C ALA A 37 -75.23 8.11 -7.35
N PRO A 38 -74.21 8.02 -6.49
CA PRO A 38 -74.42 7.85 -5.06
C PRO A 38 -75.20 9.04 -4.45
N ALA A 39 -76.04 8.75 -3.46
CA ALA A 39 -77.03 9.68 -2.91
C ALA A 39 -76.45 11.04 -2.42
N TRP A 40 -75.18 11.07 -2.02
CA TRP A 40 -74.49 12.29 -1.58
C TRP A 40 -74.32 13.34 -2.70
N LEU A 41 -74.29 12.94 -3.97
CA LEU A 41 -74.21 13.88 -5.11
C LEU A 41 -75.50 14.71 -5.25
N GLY A 42 -76.67 14.10 -4.99
CA GLY A 42 -77.95 14.81 -5.01
C GLY A 42 -78.08 15.80 -3.84
N LEU A 43 -77.61 15.40 -2.65
CA LEU A 43 -77.61 16.23 -1.44
C LEU A 43 -76.65 17.43 -1.57
N THR A 44 -75.47 17.24 -2.16
CA THR A 44 -74.53 18.34 -2.43
C THR A 44 -75.03 19.27 -3.53
N ALA A 45 -75.57 18.74 -4.63
CA ALA A 45 -76.14 19.57 -5.70
C ALA A 45 -77.32 20.44 -5.23
N THR A 46 -78.19 19.89 -4.37
CA THR A 46 -79.30 20.65 -3.78
C THR A 46 -78.83 21.68 -2.76
N ALA A 47 -77.83 21.37 -1.93
CA ALA A 47 -77.21 22.33 -1.01
C ALA A 47 -76.52 23.50 -1.74
N VAL A 48 -75.78 23.20 -2.83
CA VAL A 48 -75.13 24.20 -3.69
C VAL A 48 -76.16 25.10 -4.38
N ARG A 49 -77.28 24.54 -4.85
CA ARG A 49 -78.37 25.33 -5.46
C ARG A 49 -79.11 26.23 -4.47
N ARG A 50 -79.25 25.80 -3.21
CA ARG A 50 -79.92 26.58 -2.16
C ARG A 50 -79.08 27.75 -1.66
N ARG A 51 -77.75 27.62 -1.63
CA ARG A 51 -76.83 28.69 -1.21
C ARG A 51 -75.56 28.73 -2.08
N PRO A 52 -75.65 29.26 -3.32
CA PRO A 52 -74.55 29.21 -4.29
C PRO A 52 -73.31 30.00 -3.83
N TRP A 53 -73.51 31.08 -3.07
CA TRP A 53 -72.43 31.93 -2.56
C TRP A 53 -71.53 31.21 -1.52
N HIS A 54 -72.08 30.37 -0.64
CA HIS A 54 -71.26 29.62 0.32
C HIS A 54 -70.49 28.48 -0.35
N ALA A 55 -71.08 27.83 -1.37
CA ALA A 55 -70.38 26.83 -2.16
C ALA A 55 -69.22 27.45 -2.95
N GLY A 56 -69.43 28.61 -3.58
CA GLY A 56 -68.37 29.38 -4.24
C GLY A 56 -67.29 29.82 -3.25
N GLY A 57 -67.67 30.29 -2.06
CA GLY A 57 -66.73 30.66 -0.99
C GLY A 57 -65.89 29.49 -0.50
N ALA A 58 -66.46 28.30 -0.33
CA ALA A 58 -65.73 27.11 0.09
C ALA A 58 -64.73 26.64 -0.97
N VAL A 59 -65.09 26.69 -2.25
CA VAL A 59 -64.17 26.37 -3.36
C VAL A 59 -63.04 27.39 -3.45
N LEU A 60 -63.35 28.68 -3.31
CA LEU A 60 -62.33 29.74 -3.29
C LEU A 60 -61.40 29.60 -2.09
N LEU A 61 -61.92 29.24 -0.91
CA LEU A 61 -61.12 28.98 0.28
C LEU A 61 -60.21 27.77 0.07
N ALA A 62 -60.72 26.67 -0.48
CA ALA A 62 -59.93 25.49 -0.79
C ALA A 62 -58.84 25.79 -1.83
N ALA A 63 -59.17 26.57 -2.87
CA ALA A 63 -58.20 27.02 -3.87
C ALA A 63 -57.13 27.94 -3.26
N ALA A 64 -57.52 28.86 -2.37
CA ALA A 64 -56.61 29.75 -1.66
C ALA A 64 -55.68 28.98 -0.70
N LEU A 65 -56.20 27.97 0.00
CA LEU A 65 -55.40 27.09 0.87
C LEU A 65 -54.44 26.21 0.04
N ALA A 66 -54.90 25.67 -1.10
CA ALA A 66 -54.05 24.91 -2.00
C ALA A 66 -52.94 25.79 -2.62
N ALA A 67 -53.28 26.99 -3.07
CA ALA A 67 -52.32 27.96 -3.59
C ALA A 67 -51.35 28.44 -2.50
N GLY A 68 -51.83 28.69 -1.29
CA GLY A 68 -51.00 29.06 -0.14
C GLY A 68 -50.06 27.94 0.29
N GLY A 69 -50.54 26.68 0.31
CA GLY A 69 -49.72 25.50 0.59
C GLY A 69 -48.67 25.26 -0.50
N TYR A 70 -49.04 25.43 -1.77
CA TYR A 70 -48.12 25.36 -2.90
C TYR A 70 -47.04 26.45 -2.79
N TRP A 71 -47.44 27.70 -2.58
CA TRP A 71 -46.52 28.82 -2.39
C TRP A 71 -45.58 28.60 -1.20
N TYR A 72 -46.09 28.14 -0.06
CA TYR A 72 -45.28 27.86 1.13
C TYR A 72 -44.24 26.76 0.87
N LYS A 73 -44.62 25.71 0.13
CA LYS A 73 -43.71 24.61 -0.23
C LYS A 73 -42.64 25.05 -1.25
N HIS A 74 -42.99 25.96 -2.16
CA HIS A 74 -42.12 26.44 -3.22
C HIS A 74 -41.46 27.79 -2.93
N ARG A 75 -41.52 28.25 -1.68
CA ARG A 75 -40.84 29.49 -1.28
C ARG A 75 -39.33 29.34 -1.51
N PRO A 76 -38.66 30.33 -2.11
CA PRO A 76 -37.20 30.34 -2.21
C PRO A 76 -36.62 30.21 -0.80
N LYS A 77 -35.81 29.18 -0.58
CA LYS A 77 -35.05 29.08 0.67
C LYS A 77 -34.00 30.20 0.65
N PRO A 78 -33.77 30.91 1.77
CA PRO A 78 -32.65 31.83 1.86
C PRO A 78 -31.37 31.12 1.43
N PRO A 79 -30.47 31.78 0.67
CA PRO A 79 -29.16 31.19 0.41
C PRO A 79 -28.48 30.95 1.76
N GLU A 80 -27.96 29.73 1.95
CA GLU A 80 -27.18 29.42 3.13
C GLU A 80 -25.96 30.36 3.18
N PRO A 81 -25.56 30.85 4.38
CA PRO A 81 -24.40 31.72 4.49
C PRO A 81 -23.19 31.03 3.88
N ALA A 82 -22.36 31.78 3.15
CA ALA A 82 -21.16 31.22 2.54
C ALA A 82 -20.24 30.70 3.66
N THR A 83 -20.08 29.37 3.72
CA THR A 83 -19.21 28.70 4.68
C THR A 83 -17.83 28.47 4.11
N VAL A 84 -16.80 28.67 4.93
CA VAL A 84 -15.41 28.40 4.59
C VAL A 84 -15.06 26.97 5.02
N GLY A 85 -14.75 26.12 4.05
CA GLY A 85 -14.17 24.80 4.30
C GLY A 85 -12.64 24.87 4.45
N PHE A 86 -12.06 23.81 4.99
CA PHE A 86 -10.61 23.67 5.13
C PHE A 86 -10.14 22.25 4.82
N THR A 87 -8.85 22.11 4.52
CA THR A 87 -8.16 20.85 4.31
C THR A 87 -7.00 20.75 5.30
N VAL A 88 -6.91 19.61 5.97
CA VAL A 88 -5.89 19.34 6.98
C VAL A 88 -4.78 18.52 6.36
N LYS A 89 -3.54 19.01 6.47
CA LYS A 89 -2.35 18.27 6.11
C LYS A 89 -1.66 17.81 7.38
N ALA A 90 -1.89 16.54 7.72
CA ALA A 90 -1.29 15.91 8.87
C ALA A 90 0.25 15.97 8.81
N PRO A 91 0.93 16.15 9.95
CA PRO A 91 2.38 16.20 10.00
C PRO A 91 2.99 14.85 9.61
N ALA A 92 4.08 14.89 8.86
CA ALA A 92 4.89 13.69 8.61
C ALA A 92 5.63 13.26 9.89
N VAL A 93 6.09 12.00 9.92
CA VAL A 93 6.96 11.50 10.99
C VAL A 93 8.20 12.38 11.07
N THR A 94 8.57 12.78 12.29
CA THR A 94 9.79 13.55 12.54
C THR A 94 11.01 12.91 11.90
N ALA A 95 11.78 13.70 11.16
CA ALA A 95 13.00 13.22 10.55
C ALA A 95 14.12 13.19 11.61
N TYR A 96 14.72 12.02 11.79
CA TYR A 96 15.87 11.79 12.67
C TYR A 96 17.10 11.51 11.81
N GLU A 97 17.90 12.54 11.58
CA GLU A 97 19.04 12.50 10.67
C GLU A 97 20.33 12.89 11.38
N VAL A 98 21.47 12.37 10.93
CA VAL A 98 22.78 12.82 11.40
C VAL A 98 23.28 13.86 10.40
N ASP A 99 23.70 15.03 10.89
CA ASP A 99 24.26 16.08 10.03
C ASP A 99 25.66 15.73 9.52
N ASP A 100 26.19 16.53 8.60
CA ASP A 100 27.53 16.34 8.00
C ASP A 100 28.67 16.35 9.04
N SER A 101 28.41 16.87 10.24
CA SER A 101 29.35 16.90 11.36
C SER A 101 29.18 15.71 12.33
N GLY A 102 28.33 14.74 12.01
CA GLY A 102 28.07 13.57 12.85
C GLY A 102 27.13 13.84 14.03
N LYS A 103 26.47 14.99 14.10
CA LYS A 103 25.58 15.36 15.21
C LYS A 103 24.12 15.04 14.90
N PRO A 104 23.33 14.66 15.93
CA PRO A 104 21.90 14.46 15.75
C PRO A 104 21.12 15.71 15.36
N LYS A 105 20.41 15.65 14.24
CA LYS A 105 19.46 16.65 13.75
C LYS A 105 18.05 16.06 13.75
N VAL A 106 17.17 16.68 14.53
CA VAL A 106 15.76 16.29 14.63
C VAL A 106 14.90 17.38 14.00
N THR A 107 14.18 17.03 12.93
CA THR A 107 13.29 17.97 12.22
C THR A 107 11.85 17.56 12.43
N VAL A 108 11.13 18.32 13.27
CA VAL A 108 9.71 18.05 13.55
C VAL A 108 8.86 18.78 12.51
N HIS A 109 7.96 18.05 11.84
CA HIS A 109 7.09 18.63 10.82
C HIS A 109 5.87 19.30 11.45
N PRO A 110 5.48 20.50 10.96
CA PRO A 110 4.32 21.21 11.47
C PRO A 110 3.01 20.60 10.95
N LEU A 111 1.92 20.90 11.65
CA LEU A 111 0.56 20.69 11.15
C LEU A 111 0.14 21.92 10.32
N GLU A 112 -0.42 21.69 9.14
CA GLU A 112 -0.90 22.77 8.26
C GLU A 112 -2.40 22.59 7.98
N VAL A 113 -3.17 23.67 8.17
CA VAL A 113 -4.60 23.74 7.87
C VAL A 113 -4.80 24.82 6.81
N ALA A 114 -5.21 24.39 5.62
CA ALA A 114 -5.43 25.26 4.47
C ALA A 114 -6.93 25.55 4.30
N PHE A 115 -7.31 26.82 4.34
CA PHE A 115 -8.68 27.29 4.19
C PHE A 115 -8.98 27.65 2.73
N ALA A 116 -10.19 27.33 2.26
CA ALA A 116 -10.61 27.62 0.89
C ALA A 116 -10.70 29.14 0.61
N GLN A 117 -10.90 29.94 1.66
CA GLN A 117 -11.03 31.40 1.61
C GLN A 117 -10.25 32.03 2.77
N SER A 118 -10.06 33.36 2.68
CA SER A 118 -9.37 34.14 3.71
C SER A 118 -10.10 34.00 5.05
N ALA A 119 -9.42 33.42 6.03
CA ALA A 119 -10.01 33.05 7.33
C ALA A 119 -9.31 33.75 8.51
N ALA A 120 -8.08 34.20 8.30
CA ALA A 120 -7.27 34.86 9.31
C ALA A 120 -7.78 36.27 9.66
N PRO A 121 -7.79 36.66 10.94
CA PRO A 121 -7.85 38.06 11.31
C PRO A 121 -6.65 38.82 10.72
N ILE A 122 -6.88 39.93 10.03
CA ILE A 122 -5.82 40.68 9.32
C ILE A 122 -4.67 41.11 10.24
N GLU A 123 -4.95 41.32 11.53
CA GLU A 123 -3.97 41.72 12.53
C GLU A 123 -3.02 40.59 12.95
N LEU A 124 -3.41 39.33 12.73
CA LEU A 124 -2.70 38.11 13.14
C LEU A 124 -1.95 37.41 12.00
N VAL A 125 -2.12 37.85 10.75
CA VAL A 125 -1.36 37.30 9.60
C VAL A 125 0.14 37.54 9.83
N GLY A 126 0.93 36.47 9.75
CA GLY A 126 2.37 36.48 10.03
C GLY A 126 2.74 36.66 11.51
N LYS A 127 1.78 36.52 12.44
CA LYS A 127 2.00 36.62 13.89
C LYS A 127 1.54 35.36 14.63
N PRO A 128 1.98 35.17 15.88
CA PRO A 128 1.46 34.11 16.73
C PRO A 128 -0.07 34.17 16.82
N ALA A 129 -0.69 33.05 16.50
CA ALA A 129 -2.11 32.77 16.69
C ALA A 129 -2.26 31.77 17.85
N GLY A 130 -3.48 31.35 18.18
CA GLY A 130 -3.71 30.29 19.18
C GLY A 130 -4.86 30.56 20.15
N GLN A 131 -5.33 31.80 20.25
CA GLN A 131 -6.53 32.08 21.04
C GLN A 131 -7.74 31.41 20.40
N GLY A 132 -8.50 30.66 21.19
CA GLY A 132 -9.65 29.92 20.69
C GLY A 132 -9.33 28.66 19.88
N ILE A 133 -8.10 28.12 19.97
CA ILE A 133 -7.74 26.84 19.36
C ILE A 133 -7.42 25.84 20.48
N GLU A 134 -8.21 24.78 20.57
CA GLU A 134 -8.03 23.71 21.55
C GLU A 134 -7.55 22.45 20.84
N MET A 135 -6.53 21.78 21.40
CA MET A 135 -6.00 20.54 20.84
C MET A 135 -5.90 19.46 21.91
N THR A 136 -6.37 18.27 21.59
CA THR A 136 -6.39 17.09 22.47
C THR A 136 -5.67 15.93 21.77
N PRO A 137 -4.61 15.36 22.36
CA PRO A 137 -3.96 15.74 23.62
C PRO A 137 -3.30 17.12 23.55
N ALA A 138 -3.20 17.79 24.71
CA ALA A 138 -2.55 19.09 24.79
C ALA A 138 -1.04 18.98 24.49
N LEU A 139 -0.60 19.62 23.40
CA LEU A 139 0.79 19.64 22.97
C LEU A 139 1.35 21.06 23.05
N LYS A 140 2.57 21.19 23.57
CA LYS A 140 3.28 22.47 23.59
C LYS A 140 3.72 22.83 22.17
N GLY A 141 3.47 24.07 21.76
CA GLY A 141 3.86 24.58 20.45
C GLY A 141 3.33 25.99 20.23
N ALA A 142 3.54 26.50 19.03
CA ALA A 142 3.04 27.80 18.60
C ALA A 142 2.13 27.64 17.39
N TRP A 143 0.94 28.26 17.47
CA TRP A 143 0.09 28.47 16.32
C TRP A 143 0.50 29.77 15.63
N GLU A 144 0.44 29.83 14.31
CA GLU A 144 0.67 31.03 13.53
C GLU A 144 -0.14 31.01 12.24
N TRP A 145 -0.57 32.17 11.79
CA TRP A 145 -1.12 32.34 10.44
C TRP A 145 0.05 32.57 9.49
N ALA A 146 0.45 31.53 8.75
CA ALA A 146 1.54 31.64 7.77
C ALA A 146 1.18 32.61 6.63
N ASP A 147 -0.10 32.62 6.26
CA ASP A 147 -0.74 33.59 5.36
C ASP A 147 -2.22 33.75 5.77
N ASP A 148 -3.04 34.43 4.95
CA ASP A 148 -4.45 34.69 5.26
C ASP A 148 -5.36 33.45 5.16
N LYS A 149 -4.85 32.35 4.61
CA LYS A 149 -5.54 31.09 4.34
C LYS A 149 -4.85 29.85 4.95
N THR A 150 -3.68 30.00 5.55
CA THR A 150 -2.89 28.87 6.05
C THR A 150 -2.59 29.07 7.53
N LEU A 151 -3.20 28.24 8.36
CA LEU A 151 -2.91 28.17 9.79
C LEU A 151 -1.92 27.03 10.04
N ARG A 152 -0.83 27.33 10.73
CA ARG A 152 0.26 26.38 11.00
C ARG A 152 0.43 26.21 12.50
N PHE A 153 0.61 24.96 12.93
CA PHE A 153 1.05 24.64 14.29
C PHE A 153 2.43 24.01 14.26
N THR A 154 3.38 24.66 14.92
CA THR A 154 4.74 24.18 15.09
C THR A 154 4.90 23.66 16.51
N PRO A 155 5.02 22.34 16.72
CA PRO A 155 5.17 21.78 18.05
C PRO A 155 6.58 22.08 18.61
N ALA A 156 6.66 22.23 19.94
CA ALA A 156 7.92 22.47 20.65
C ALA A 156 8.71 21.16 20.88
N ALA A 157 8.07 20.01 20.68
CA ALA A 157 8.62 18.68 20.86
C ALA A 157 8.02 17.73 19.81
N ASP A 158 8.46 16.48 19.83
CA ASP A 158 7.92 15.45 18.94
C ASP A 158 6.40 15.28 19.06
N TRP A 159 5.76 14.95 17.94
CA TRP A 159 4.35 14.54 17.97
C TRP A 159 4.21 13.25 18.78
N PRO A 160 3.15 13.11 19.61
CA PRO A 160 2.93 11.89 20.36
C PRO A 160 2.72 10.68 19.43
N VAL A 161 3.60 9.68 19.55
CA VAL A 161 3.66 8.53 18.65
C VAL A 161 2.34 7.74 18.66
N GLY A 162 1.74 7.56 17.49
CA GLY A 162 0.48 6.82 17.33
C GLY A 162 -0.75 7.47 17.97
N ALA A 163 -0.70 8.76 18.29
CA ALA A 163 -1.83 9.45 18.90
C ALA A 163 -2.86 9.90 17.86
N HIS A 164 -4.13 9.80 18.27
CA HIS A 164 -5.25 10.48 17.63
C HIS A 164 -5.32 11.91 18.17
N VAL A 165 -5.26 12.90 17.28
CA VAL A 165 -5.27 14.32 17.66
C VAL A 165 -6.55 14.96 17.16
N GLU A 166 -7.32 15.52 18.09
CA GLU A 166 -8.50 16.34 17.80
C GLU A 166 -8.17 17.82 18.03
N VAL A 167 -8.54 18.66 17.06
CA VAL A 167 -8.43 20.13 17.17
C VAL A 167 -9.82 20.74 17.05
N ARG A 168 -10.14 21.68 17.93
CA ARG A 168 -11.40 22.42 17.96
C ARG A 168 -11.16 23.92 17.93
N PHE A 169 -12.05 24.61 17.25
CA PHE A 169 -12.01 26.04 17.04
C PHE A 169 -13.16 26.75 17.74
N ALA A 170 -12.83 27.64 18.66
CA ALA A 170 -13.75 28.69 19.09
C ALA A 170 -13.80 29.77 17.98
N VAL A 171 -14.67 29.56 16.98
CA VAL A 171 -14.70 30.31 15.71
C VAL A 171 -14.65 31.83 15.91
N ARG A 172 -15.38 32.36 16.89
CA ARG A 172 -15.44 33.81 17.18
C ARG A 172 -14.15 34.42 17.74
N GLN A 173 -13.23 33.60 18.24
CA GLN A 173 -11.97 34.05 18.83
C GLN A 173 -10.79 33.79 17.89
N ALA A 174 -10.80 32.66 17.18
CA ALA A 174 -9.69 32.23 16.35
C ALA A 174 -9.71 32.81 14.92
N PHE A 175 -10.87 33.25 14.42
CA PHE A 175 -11.09 33.64 13.02
C PHE A 175 -11.63 35.07 12.89
N ALA A 176 -11.55 35.63 11.68
CA ALA A 176 -12.10 36.95 11.40
C ALA A 176 -13.63 36.97 11.61
N PRO A 177 -14.23 38.08 12.10
CA PRO A 177 -15.65 38.11 12.52
C PRO A 177 -16.66 37.74 11.42
N GLN A 178 -16.30 37.96 10.16
CA GLN A 178 -17.12 37.65 8.99
C GLN A 178 -17.05 36.18 8.53
N VAL A 179 -16.14 35.38 9.11
CA VAL A 179 -15.91 34.00 8.71
C VAL A 179 -16.92 33.09 9.40
N THR A 180 -17.66 32.34 8.61
CA THR A 180 -18.46 31.20 9.09
C THR A 180 -17.80 29.94 8.57
N LEU A 181 -17.31 29.08 9.46
CA LEU A 181 -16.70 27.81 9.04
C LEU A 181 -17.77 26.77 8.73
N GLN A 182 -17.46 25.87 7.81
CA GLN A 182 -18.29 24.69 7.54
C GLN A 182 -18.26 23.71 8.73
N ASP A 183 -17.07 23.47 9.27
CA ASP A 183 -16.82 22.64 10.44
C ASP A 183 -15.96 23.43 11.46
N ASP A 184 -16.16 23.20 12.75
CA ASP A 184 -15.41 23.86 13.83
C ASP A 184 -14.34 22.95 14.47
N HIS A 185 -14.18 21.74 13.96
CA HIS A 185 -13.24 20.77 14.49
C HIS A 185 -12.71 19.86 13.38
N PHE A 186 -11.58 19.25 13.63
CA PHE A 186 -11.03 18.18 12.80
C PHE A 186 -10.20 17.23 13.63
N ALA A 187 -9.97 16.05 13.08
CA ALA A 187 -9.12 15.03 13.69
C ALA A 187 -8.15 14.46 12.67
N PHE A 188 -6.99 14.03 13.14
CA PHE A 188 -5.99 13.35 12.34
C PHE A 188 -5.18 12.39 13.20
N ASP A 189 -4.57 11.40 12.56
CA ASP A 189 -3.76 10.38 13.23
C ASP A 189 -2.27 10.61 12.97
N ILE A 190 -1.48 10.51 14.04
CA ILE A 190 -0.02 10.44 13.94
C ILE A 190 0.37 8.99 13.65
N PRO A 191 1.33 8.73 12.74
CA PRO A 191 1.81 7.38 12.48
C PRO A 191 2.21 6.64 13.78
N ALA A 192 1.72 5.42 13.93
CA ALA A 192 2.08 4.57 15.06
C ALA A 192 3.53 4.07 14.92
N PHE A 193 4.13 3.65 16.04
CA PHE A 193 5.43 3.00 16.00
C PHE A 193 5.38 1.70 15.20
N ALA A 194 6.26 1.59 14.22
CA ALA A 194 6.37 0.47 13.31
C ALA A 194 7.83 0.01 13.21
N MET A 195 7.97 -1.31 13.08
CA MET A 195 9.24 -2.00 12.91
C MET A 195 9.13 -2.91 11.69
N GLN A 196 10.18 -2.95 10.89
CA GLN A 196 10.29 -3.82 9.72
C GLN A 196 11.67 -4.47 9.70
N SER A 197 11.77 -5.66 9.13
CA SER A 197 13.07 -6.26 8.80
C SER A 197 13.45 -5.88 7.38
N SER A 198 14.73 -5.58 7.13
CA SER A 198 15.24 -5.30 5.79
C SER A 198 16.29 -6.30 5.35
N ASP A 199 17.53 -6.11 5.80
CA ASP A 199 18.72 -6.74 5.26
C ASP A 199 19.16 -7.88 6.18
N ASN A 200 18.76 -9.09 5.81
CA ASN A 200 19.09 -10.30 6.54
C ASN A 200 20.09 -11.10 5.73
N THR A 201 21.34 -11.15 6.21
CA THR A 201 22.46 -11.71 5.46
C THR A 201 23.25 -12.68 6.33
N PHE A 202 23.73 -13.76 5.72
CA PHE A 202 24.67 -14.66 6.33
C PHE A 202 26.07 -14.10 6.07
N TYR A 203 26.61 -13.42 7.07
CA TYR A 203 27.89 -12.73 6.97
C TYR A 203 29.03 -13.71 7.22
N GLN A 204 30.03 -13.67 6.35
CA GLN A 204 31.30 -14.36 6.52
C GLN A 204 32.40 -13.31 6.61
N ASN A 205 33.21 -13.38 7.68
CA ASN A 205 34.32 -12.47 7.83
C ASN A 205 35.37 -12.72 6.72
N PRO A 206 35.74 -11.71 5.90
CA PRO A 206 36.71 -11.88 4.82
C PRO A 206 38.11 -12.24 5.34
N ASP A 207 38.50 -11.72 6.50
CA ASP A 207 39.82 -11.99 7.11
C ASP A 207 39.86 -13.35 7.83
N ASN A 208 38.70 -13.81 8.32
CA ASN A 208 38.54 -15.11 8.98
C ASN A 208 37.33 -15.87 8.45
N PRO A 209 37.47 -16.65 7.37
CA PRO A 209 36.38 -17.38 6.72
C PRO A 209 35.64 -18.39 7.63
N ALA A 210 36.21 -18.77 8.77
CA ALA A 210 35.56 -19.63 9.76
C ALA A 210 34.54 -18.89 10.63
N GLU A 211 34.61 -17.56 10.70
CA GLU A 211 33.64 -16.73 11.43
C GLU A 211 32.44 -16.43 10.54
N LYS A 212 31.46 -17.32 10.62
CA LYS A 212 30.17 -17.18 9.93
C LYS A 212 29.09 -16.78 10.92
N GLN A 213 28.30 -15.77 10.62
CA GLN A 213 27.28 -15.22 11.53
C GLN A 213 26.01 -14.82 10.78
N ALA A 214 24.87 -14.96 11.45
CA ALA A 214 23.63 -14.37 10.98
C ALA A 214 23.59 -12.89 11.38
N LEU A 215 23.42 -12.01 10.39
CA LEU A 215 23.19 -10.58 10.58
C LEU A 215 21.78 -10.27 10.13
N LEU A 216 20.91 -9.88 11.08
CA LEU A 216 19.55 -9.46 10.77
C LEU A 216 19.36 -7.98 11.11
N GLN A 217 18.86 -7.22 10.15
CA GLN A 217 18.61 -5.79 10.31
C GLN A 217 17.13 -5.50 10.56
N LEU A 218 16.89 -4.64 11.55
CA LEU A 218 15.60 -4.06 11.87
C LEU A 218 15.63 -2.55 11.62
N ASN A 219 14.59 -2.04 10.96
CA ASN A 219 14.37 -0.62 10.71
C ASN A 219 13.12 -0.16 11.45
N PHE A 220 13.18 1.07 11.96
CA PHE A 220 12.10 1.69 12.72
C PHE A 220 11.72 3.03 12.11
N ASN A 221 10.45 3.42 12.24
CA ASN A 221 10.00 4.76 11.85
C ASN A 221 10.18 5.81 12.97
N TYR A 222 10.45 5.39 14.20
CA TYR A 222 10.88 6.26 15.30
C TYR A 222 12.06 5.62 16.04
N PRO A 223 12.85 6.39 16.82
CA PRO A 223 13.91 5.83 17.65
C PRO A 223 13.37 4.75 18.59
N VAL A 224 13.91 3.54 18.50
CA VAL A 224 13.48 2.42 19.37
C VAL A 224 14.03 2.60 20.79
N ASP A 225 13.28 2.14 21.79
CA ASP A 225 13.80 1.92 23.14
C ASP A 225 14.58 0.59 23.18
N PRO A 226 15.91 0.61 23.38
CA PRO A 226 16.72 -0.61 23.39
C PRO A 226 16.29 -1.62 24.45
N ALA A 227 15.88 -1.16 25.63
CA ALA A 227 15.50 -2.04 26.73
C ALA A 227 14.17 -2.76 26.42
N GLU A 228 13.24 -2.08 25.76
CA GLU A 228 11.98 -2.68 25.32
C GLU A 228 12.16 -3.63 24.15
N LEU A 229 13.13 -3.38 23.26
CA LEU A 229 13.45 -4.26 22.15
C LEU A 229 14.19 -5.53 22.62
N GLU A 230 15.29 -5.38 23.34
CA GLU A 230 16.18 -6.50 23.70
C GLU A 230 15.49 -7.57 24.55
N LYS A 231 14.59 -7.16 25.46
CA LYS A 231 13.81 -8.12 26.26
C LYS A 231 12.77 -8.92 25.46
N ARG A 232 12.54 -8.57 24.19
CA ARG A 232 11.54 -9.17 23.29
C ARG A 232 12.18 -9.91 22.12
N ILE A 233 13.50 -9.96 22.04
CA ILE A 233 14.24 -10.64 20.99
C ILE A 233 14.52 -12.10 21.41
N GLY A 234 14.12 -13.02 20.55
CA GLY A 234 14.60 -14.40 20.52
C GLY A 234 15.33 -14.67 19.21
N LEU A 235 16.51 -15.29 19.27
CA LEU A 235 17.22 -15.78 18.08
C LEU A 235 17.38 -17.28 18.19
N VAL A 236 16.96 -18.00 17.16
CA VAL A 236 16.96 -19.47 17.14
C VAL A 236 17.38 -20.03 15.79
N LEU A 237 18.00 -21.21 15.78
CA LEU A 237 18.11 -22.05 14.59
C LEU A 237 16.83 -22.88 14.42
N VAL A 238 16.33 -22.91 13.20
CA VAL A 238 15.11 -23.60 12.81
C VAL A 238 15.43 -24.55 11.65
N GLY A 239 14.96 -25.79 11.74
CA GLY A 239 15.04 -26.75 10.64
C GLY A 239 14.02 -26.46 9.53
N ARG A 240 14.13 -27.18 8.41
CA ARG A 240 13.14 -27.12 7.30
C ARG A 240 11.72 -27.50 7.74
N ASP A 241 11.59 -28.30 8.79
CA ASP A 241 10.30 -28.69 9.37
C ASP A 241 9.67 -27.58 10.24
N GLY A 242 10.32 -26.42 10.31
CA GLY A 242 9.86 -25.27 11.10
C GLY A 242 10.07 -25.43 12.60
N LYS A 243 10.68 -26.54 13.06
CA LYS A 243 10.92 -26.77 14.47
C LYS A 243 12.19 -26.06 14.92
N THR A 244 12.07 -25.39 16.06
CA THR A 244 13.20 -24.79 16.75
C THR A 244 14.17 -25.89 17.16
N THR A 245 15.41 -25.78 16.69
CA THR A 245 16.49 -26.73 16.98
C THR A 245 17.33 -26.24 18.15
N THR A 246 17.82 -25.00 18.10
CA THR A 246 18.80 -24.49 19.07
C THR A 246 18.67 -22.98 19.28
N PRO A 247 18.52 -22.50 20.53
CA PRO A 247 18.63 -21.07 20.83
C PRO A 247 20.04 -20.55 20.57
N LEU A 248 20.15 -19.37 19.97
CA LEU A 248 21.41 -18.70 19.67
C LEU A 248 21.65 -17.53 20.62
N ARG A 249 22.88 -17.38 21.10
CA ARG A 249 23.31 -16.12 21.71
C ARG A 249 23.43 -15.07 20.61
N TYR A 250 23.19 -13.82 20.97
CA TYR A 250 23.25 -12.70 20.04
C TYR A 250 23.76 -11.44 20.71
N THR A 251 24.11 -10.45 19.89
CA THR A 251 24.43 -9.08 20.30
C THR A 251 23.62 -8.12 19.46
N VAL A 252 23.11 -7.05 20.06
CA VAL A 252 22.36 -6.00 19.36
C VAL A 252 23.19 -4.73 19.33
N SER A 253 23.32 -4.14 18.15
CA SER A 253 23.95 -2.83 17.96
C SER A 253 22.99 -1.88 17.26
N TYR A 254 23.10 -0.59 17.52
CA TYR A 254 22.19 0.44 17.01
C TYR A 254 22.97 1.50 16.25
N ASP A 255 22.29 2.17 15.31
CA ASP A 255 22.81 3.41 14.76
C ASP A 255 22.66 4.58 15.75
N THR A 256 23.30 5.71 15.45
CA THR A 256 23.31 6.90 16.32
C THR A 256 21.91 7.38 16.70
N MET A 257 20.93 7.22 15.79
CA MET A 257 19.54 7.63 16.01
C MET A 257 18.64 6.54 16.58
N LYS A 258 19.13 5.31 16.72
CA LYS A 258 18.34 4.12 17.07
C LYS A 258 17.14 3.92 16.12
N MET A 259 17.31 4.33 14.86
CA MET A 259 16.37 4.10 13.76
C MET A 259 16.64 2.75 13.09
N ARG A 260 17.82 2.18 13.34
CA ARG A 260 18.21 0.85 12.89
C ARG A 260 18.87 0.07 14.01
N ALA A 261 18.59 -1.23 14.02
CA ALA A 261 19.27 -2.19 14.89
C ALA A 261 19.78 -3.37 14.08
N TRP A 262 20.97 -3.85 14.41
CA TRP A 262 21.57 -5.05 13.87
C TRP A 262 21.66 -6.10 14.97
N VAL A 263 21.02 -7.24 14.74
CA VAL A 263 21.10 -8.42 15.59
C VAL A 263 22.11 -9.37 14.97
N ARG A 264 23.22 -9.60 15.68
CA ARG A 264 24.31 -10.49 15.27
C ARG A 264 24.26 -11.75 16.09
N SER A 265 24.25 -12.92 15.45
CA SER A 265 24.40 -14.18 16.17
C SER A 265 25.82 -14.35 16.70
N GLN A 266 25.98 -15.25 17.67
CA GLN A 266 27.27 -15.91 17.90
C GLN A 266 27.78 -16.57 16.60
N PRO A 267 29.09 -16.84 16.48
CA PRO A 267 29.63 -17.66 15.39
C PRO A 267 28.83 -18.96 15.22
N LEU A 268 28.42 -19.23 13.98
CA LEU A 268 27.64 -20.38 13.60
C LEU A 268 28.56 -21.42 12.95
N GLU A 269 28.49 -22.64 13.47
CA GLU A 269 29.05 -23.80 12.79
C GLU A 269 28.17 -24.17 11.60
N ILE A 270 28.79 -24.64 10.51
CA ILE A 270 28.04 -25.07 9.32
C ILE A 270 27.30 -26.37 9.68
N PRO A 271 25.96 -26.36 9.71
CA PRO A 271 25.20 -27.56 10.01
C PRO A 271 25.33 -28.59 8.88
N ARG A 272 25.07 -29.86 9.18
CA ARG A 272 25.05 -30.91 8.15
C ARG A 272 23.97 -30.66 7.10
N ASP A 273 22.76 -30.34 7.56
CA ASP A 273 21.60 -30.01 6.73
C ASP A 273 21.33 -28.50 6.78
N PRO A 274 20.77 -27.90 5.71
CA PRO A 274 20.44 -26.47 5.71
C PRO A 274 19.45 -26.09 6.82
N LEU A 275 19.77 -25.01 7.54
CA LEU A 275 18.94 -24.45 8.61
C LEU A 275 18.59 -22.99 8.29
N SER A 276 17.75 -22.37 9.11
CA SER A 276 17.50 -20.93 9.10
C SER A 276 17.74 -20.34 10.49
N ALA A 277 18.52 -19.27 10.58
CA ALA A 277 18.59 -18.47 11.79
C ALA A 277 17.42 -17.49 11.77
N ARG A 278 16.44 -17.72 12.66
CA ARG A 278 15.21 -16.92 12.77
C ARG A 278 15.28 -16.02 13.99
N LEU A 279 15.08 -14.73 13.73
CA LEU A 279 14.82 -13.69 14.70
C LEU A 279 13.31 -13.59 14.93
N ASP A 280 12.90 -13.85 16.16
CA ASP A 280 11.54 -13.66 16.65
C ASP A 280 11.53 -12.41 17.54
N VAL A 281 10.72 -11.41 17.19
CA VAL A 281 10.52 -10.20 18.00
C VAL A 281 9.07 -10.12 18.42
N ASP A 282 8.82 -10.28 19.72
CA ASP A 282 7.46 -10.25 20.26
C ASP A 282 6.80 -8.87 20.10
N LYS A 283 5.46 -8.86 20.07
CA LYS A 283 4.68 -7.62 20.09
C LYS A 283 4.97 -6.79 21.35
N GLY A 284 4.74 -5.48 21.25
CA GLY A 284 4.87 -4.53 22.36
C GLY A 284 6.23 -3.86 22.47
N VAL A 285 7.05 -3.87 21.41
CA VAL A 285 8.26 -3.03 21.31
C VAL A 285 7.83 -1.57 21.26
N LYS A 286 8.50 -0.67 21.98
CA LYS A 286 8.13 0.75 22.07
C LYS A 286 9.19 1.67 21.49
N SER A 287 8.74 2.85 21.07
CA SER A 287 9.62 3.97 20.76
C SER A 287 10.17 4.58 22.05
N ALA A 288 11.41 5.09 21.98
CA ALA A 288 12.00 5.93 23.01
C ALA A 288 11.24 7.27 23.20
N ARG A 289 10.38 7.64 22.25
CA ARG A 289 9.44 8.78 22.34
C ARG A 289 8.12 8.44 23.03
N GLY A 290 7.96 7.19 23.48
CA GLY A 290 6.74 6.70 24.13
C GLY A 290 5.72 6.17 23.11
N GLY A 291 4.44 6.29 23.44
CA GLY A 291 3.34 5.75 22.64
C GLY A 291 3.05 4.27 22.90
N ALA A 292 2.08 3.75 22.15
CA ALA A 292 1.74 2.33 22.19
C ALA A 292 2.85 1.47 21.56
N GLY A 293 3.02 0.25 22.07
CA GLY A 293 3.97 -0.69 21.49
C GLY A 293 3.46 -1.29 20.17
N THR A 294 4.34 -1.98 19.45
CA THR A 294 4.00 -2.71 18.22
C THR A 294 2.85 -3.69 18.46
N GLN A 295 1.89 -3.73 17.53
CA GLN A 295 0.70 -4.59 17.66
C GLN A 295 0.97 -6.04 17.23
N ALA A 296 1.85 -6.22 16.25
CA ALA A 296 2.22 -7.51 15.71
C ALA A 296 3.64 -7.91 16.15
N ALA A 297 3.85 -9.22 16.31
CA ALA A 297 5.19 -9.78 16.36
C ALA A 297 5.83 -9.72 14.97
N LEU A 298 7.15 -9.63 14.93
CA LEU A 298 7.93 -9.68 13.69
C LEU A 298 8.78 -10.94 13.68
N GLN A 299 8.79 -11.62 12.54
CA GLN A 299 9.71 -12.72 12.29
C GLN A 299 10.58 -12.37 11.09
N ALA A 300 11.88 -12.56 11.26
CA ALA A 300 12.86 -12.41 10.21
C ALA A 300 13.75 -13.65 10.21
N ALA A 301 14.22 -14.08 9.06
CA ALA A 301 15.09 -15.24 8.98
C ALA A 301 16.16 -15.04 7.93
N VAL A 302 17.31 -15.68 8.17
CA VAL A 302 18.38 -15.82 7.20
C VAL A 302 18.69 -17.29 7.00
N ALA A 303 18.90 -17.70 5.75
CA ALA A 303 19.29 -19.05 5.41
C ALA A 303 20.72 -19.31 5.91
N VAL A 304 20.91 -20.43 6.60
CA VAL A 304 22.22 -20.94 7.02
C VAL A 304 22.56 -22.14 6.13
N PRO A 305 23.57 -22.00 5.25
CA PRO A 305 23.96 -23.08 4.34
C PRO A 305 24.35 -24.34 5.13
N GLY A 306 24.02 -25.51 4.58
CA GLY A 306 24.48 -26.79 5.11
C GLY A 306 25.80 -27.22 4.47
N LEU A 307 26.49 -28.19 5.07
CA LEU A 307 27.78 -28.69 4.56
C LEU A 307 27.69 -29.20 3.12
N TYR A 308 26.52 -29.71 2.73
CA TYR A 308 26.27 -30.27 1.40
C TYR A 308 25.34 -29.39 0.55
N SER A 309 25.19 -28.10 0.89
CA SER A 309 24.28 -27.20 0.16
C SER A 309 24.96 -26.41 -0.95
N LEU A 310 26.23 -26.69 -1.26
CA LEU A 310 26.87 -26.12 -2.44
C LEU A 310 26.10 -26.55 -3.68
N SER A 311 25.65 -25.57 -4.45
CA SER A 311 24.93 -25.77 -5.69
C SER A 311 25.51 -24.89 -6.79
N ILE A 312 25.37 -25.36 -8.03
CA ILE A 312 25.67 -24.58 -9.22
C ILE A 312 24.37 -23.89 -9.63
N GLY A 313 24.37 -22.56 -9.65
CA GLY A 313 23.22 -21.74 -10.02
C GLY A 313 23.08 -21.63 -11.53
N ASP A 314 24.09 -21.05 -12.18
CA ASP A 314 24.14 -20.88 -13.63
C ASP A 314 25.43 -21.48 -14.20
N VAL A 315 25.34 -21.97 -15.43
CA VAL A 315 26.50 -22.39 -16.23
C VAL A 315 26.28 -21.87 -17.64
N SER A 316 27.03 -20.82 -17.99
CA SER A 316 26.87 -20.14 -19.27
C SER A 316 28.19 -20.07 -20.04
N PRO A 317 28.18 -20.40 -21.34
CA PRO A 317 29.32 -20.15 -22.20
C PRO A 317 29.36 -18.67 -22.60
N THR A 318 30.56 -18.10 -22.61
CA THR A 318 30.86 -16.74 -23.08
C THR A 318 32.11 -16.75 -23.95
N LEU A 319 32.30 -15.69 -24.74
CA LEU A 319 33.55 -15.41 -25.45
C LEU A 319 34.22 -14.21 -24.80
N VAL A 320 35.49 -14.35 -24.44
CA VAL A 320 36.29 -13.29 -23.85
C VAL A 320 37.57 -13.13 -24.65
N ASP A 321 37.95 -11.90 -24.97
CA ASP A 321 39.21 -11.63 -25.65
C ASP A 321 40.38 -11.77 -24.67
N ASN A 322 41.43 -12.49 -25.08
CA ASN A 322 42.67 -12.58 -24.31
C ASN A 322 43.55 -11.32 -24.47
N GLU A 323 44.72 -11.30 -23.82
CA GLU A 323 45.68 -10.18 -23.89
C GLU A 323 46.14 -9.83 -25.33
N ARG A 324 45.95 -10.75 -26.29
CA ARG A 324 46.29 -10.57 -27.71
C ARG A 324 45.08 -10.18 -28.57
N TYR A 325 43.93 -9.87 -27.95
CA TYR A 325 42.66 -9.61 -28.62
C TYR A 325 42.17 -10.80 -29.47
N GLU A 326 42.52 -12.02 -29.07
CA GLU A 326 41.99 -13.24 -29.69
C GLU A 326 40.83 -13.76 -28.83
N PRO A 327 39.68 -14.10 -29.43
CA PRO A 327 38.52 -14.57 -28.69
C PRO A 327 38.75 -15.98 -28.15
N GLU A 328 38.57 -16.15 -26.85
CA GLU A 328 38.64 -17.44 -26.16
C GLU A 328 37.26 -17.86 -25.65
N GLN A 329 36.97 -19.16 -25.73
CA GLN A 329 35.73 -19.71 -25.19
C GLN A 329 35.90 -19.97 -23.70
N VAL A 330 35.06 -19.31 -22.89
CA VAL A 330 35.07 -19.39 -21.44
C VAL A 330 33.71 -19.87 -20.97
N LEU A 331 33.70 -20.84 -20.07
CA LEU A 331 32.52 -21.30 -19.37
C LEU A 331 32.51 -20.61 -18.01
N VAL A 332 31.46 -19.84 -17.73
CA VAL A 332 31.25 -19.21 -16.43
C VAL A 332 30.26 -20.07 -15.65
N ALA A 333 30.64 -20.48 -14.46
CA ALA A 333 29.79 -21.20 -13.53
C ALA A 333 29.62 -20.37 -12.26
N GLU A 334 28.38 -20.14 -11.84
CA GLU A 334 28.05 -19.46 -10.60
C GLU A 334 27.74 -20.50 -9.52
N THR A 335 28.46 -20.45 -8.40
CA THR A 335 28.26 -21.30 -7.24
C THR A 335 27.55 -20.56 -6.12
N SER A 336 26.74 -21.27 -5.34
CA SER A 336 25.98 -20.69 -4.23
C SER A 336 26.82 -20.22 -3.03
N ASP A 337 28.11 -20.60 -2.98
CA ASP A 337 29.09 -20.19 -1.97
C ASP A 337 30.48 -20.10 -2.64
N GLY A 338 31.41 -19.38 -2.01
CA GLY A 338 32.76 -19.19 -2.52
C GLY A 338 33.55 -20.49 -2.53
N VAL A 339 34.10 -20.85 -3.70
CA VAL A 339 34.92 -22.06 -3.87
C VAL A 339 36.28 -21.73 -4.50
N ARG A 340 37.26 -22.61 -4.29
CA ARG A 340 38.56 -22.52 -4.97
C ARG A 340 38.41 -23.02 -6.41
N SER A 341 38.87 -22.24 -7.38
CA SER A 341 38.78 -22.59 -8.80
C SER A 341 39.40 -23.94 -9.13
N ALA A 342 40.57 -24.24 -8.53
CA ALA A 342 41.26 -25.50 -8.73
C ALA A 342 40.48 -26.71 -8.20
N GLU A 343 39.78 -26.57 -7.06
CA GLU A 343 38.98 -27.65 -6.49
C GLU A 343 37.71 -27.92 -7.30
N LEU A 344 37.05 -26.86 -7.77
CA LEU A 344 35.88 -27.00 -8.64
C LEU A 344 36.29 -27.60 -10.00
N ALA A 345 37.40 -27.15 -10.59
CA ALA A 345 37.93 -27.69 -11.84
C ALA A 345 38.25 -29.18 -11.75
N ALA A 346 38.84 -29.62 -10.64
CA ALA A 346 39.20 -31.03 -10.42
C ALA A 346 37.98 -31.96 -10.36
N ARG A 347 36.79 -31.42 -10.04
CA ARG A 347 35.52 -32.15 -10.00
C ARG A 347 34.70 -31.98 -11.26
N ALA A 348 34.84 -30.82 -11.92
CA ALA A 348 34.18 -30.51 -13.17
C ALA A 348 34.58 -31.48 -14.28
N LYS A 349 33.58 -31.97 -15.00
CA LYS A 349 33.75 -32.81 -16.18
C LYS A 349 32.87 -32.26 -17.28
N ALA A 350 33.45 -32.05 -18.46
CA ALA A 350 32.71 -31.65 -19.63
C ALA A 350 32.88 -32.65 -20.76
N TRP A 351 31.86 -32.75 -21.60
CA TRP A 351 31.84 -33.62 -22.77
C TRP A 351 31.17 -32.90 -23.94
N VAL A 352 31.71 -33.13 -25.14
CA VAL A 352 31.01 -32.85 -26.39
C VAL A 352 30.11 -34.04 -26.70
N LEU A 353 28.81 -33.80 -26.72
CA LEU A 353 27.79 -34.81 -27.00
C LEU A 353 27.79 -35.20 -28.48
N PRO A 354 27.49 -36.46 -28.82
CA PRO A 354 27.39 -36.89 -30.21
C PRO A 354 26.24 -36.16 -30.91
N LYS A 355 26.40 -35.91 -32.22
CA LYS A 355 25.36 -35.25 -33.03
C LYS A 355 24.06 -36.05 -33.12
N ARG A 356 24.13 -37.37 -32.91
CA ARG A 356 23.01 -38.32 -32.97
C ARG A 356 22.85 -39.05 -31.64
N LYS A 357 21.62 -39.32 -31.23
CA LYS A 357 21.35 -40.12 -30.03
C LYS A 357 21.35 -41.62 -30.39
N PRO A 358 22.14 -42.44 -29.70
CA PRO A 358 22.13 -43.88 -29.90
C PRO A 358 20.72 -44.47 -29.66
N GLY A 359 20.22 -45.25 -30.61
CA GLY A 359 18.90 -45.89 -30.52
C GLY A 359 17.72 -45.04 -31.00
N VAL A 360 17.97 -43.83 -31.49
CA VAL A 360 16.97 -43.03 -32.22
C VAL A 360 17.34 -43.07 -33.70
N ASP A 361 16.38 -43.47 -34.54
CA ASP A 361 16.54 -43.43 -36.00
C ASP A 361 16.47 -41.97 -36.47
N GLN A 362 17.58 -41.45 -37.01
CA GLN A 362 17.71 -40.10 -37.54
C GLN A 362 18.52 -40.16 -38.83
N SER A 363 18.04 -39.49 -39.87
CA SER A 363 18.77 -39.39 -41.14
C SER A 363 20.03 -38.53 -40.97
N ASP A 364 21.03 -38.75 -41.82
CA ASP A 364 22.25 -37.93 -41.83
C ASP A 364 21.96 -36.46 -42.15
N ASP A 365 20.89 -36.18 -42.89
CA ASP A 365 20.44 -34.83 -43.26
C ASP A 365 19.63 -34.12 -42.16
N ASP A 366 19.22 -34.81 -41.09
CA ASP A 366 18.41 -34.23 -40.02
C ASP A 366 19.24 -33.27 -39.15
N PRO A 367 18.64 -32.24 -38.52
CA PRO A 367 19.34 -31.40 -37.55
C PRO A 367 19.92 -32.24 -36.40
N PRO A 368 21.04 -31.81 -35.77
CA PRO A 368 21.62 -32.52 -34.62
C PRO A 368 20.57 -32.77 -33.52
N TYR A 369 20.67 -33.92 -32.84
CA TYR A 369 19.73 -34.28 -31.79
C TYR A 369 19.64 -33.17 -30.72
N GLU A 370 18.42 -32.78 -30.39
CA GLU A 370 18.16 -31.78 -29.35
C GLU A 370 18.30 -32.43 -27.97
N TRP A 371 19.52 -32.40 -27.45
CA TRP A 371 19.83 -32.95 -26.14
C TRP A 371 19.12 -32.20 -25.01
N ASN A 372 18.38 -32.94 -24.19
CA ASN A 372 17.96 -32.51 -22.86
C ASN A 372 18.79 -33.24 -21.80
N VAL A 373 19.00 -32.64 -20.63
CA VAL A 373 19.75 -33.23 -19.52
C VAL A 373 19.20 -34.62 -19.15
N ALA A 374 17.88 -34.81 -19.23
CA ALA A 374 17.22 -36.08 -18.96
C ALA A 374 17.61 -37.23 -19.94
N ASP A 375 18.09 -36.90 -21.14
CA ASP A 375 18.50 -37.89 -22.15
C ASP A 375 19.95 -38.36 -21.97
N ILE A 376 20.72 -37.70 -21.11
CA ILE A 376 22.16 -37.93 -20.95
C ILE A 376 22.37 -39.02 -19.92
N SER A 377 22.52 -40.26 -20.40
CA SER A 377 22.88 -41.42 -19.57
C SER A 377 24.39 -41.69 -19.60
N ASP A 378 24.87 -42.52 -18.68
CA ASP A 378 26.27 -42.99 -18.68
C ASP A 378 26.66 -43.69 -20.00
N ALA A 379 25.70 -44.30 -20.71
CA ALA A 379 25.94 -44.91 -22.01
C ALA A 379 26.23 -43.86 -23.10
N VAL A 380 25.55 -42.71 -23.05
CA VAL A 380 25.80 -41.57 -23.93
C VAL A 380 27.17 -40.97 -23.62
N LEU A 381 27.47 -40.72 -22.33
CA LEU A 381 28.75 -40.13 -21.92
C LEU A 381 29.98 -40.97 -22.31
N LYS A 382 29.85 -42.31 -22.39
CA LYS A 382 30.92 -43.19 -22.89
C LYS A 382 31.22 -43.01 -24.39
N GLN A 383 30.26 -42.53 -25.17
CA GLN A 383 30.41 -42.26 -26.60
C GLN A 383 30.73 -40.79 -26.89
N SER A 384 30.55 -39.92 -25.90
CA SER A 384 30.90 -38.50 -25.97
C SER A 384 32.41 -38.27 -25.90
N LYS A 385 32.88 -37.18 -26.49
CA LYS A 385 34.30 -36.78 -26.45
C LYS A 385 34.55 -35.94 -25.19
N PRO A 386 35.50 -36.31 -24.30
CA PRO A 386 35.88 -35.47 -23.16
C PRO A 386 36.34 -34.09 -23.61
N LEU A 387 35.86 -33.06 -22.92
CA LEU A 387 36.23 -31.66 -23.13
C LEU A 387 37.01 -31.19 -21.88
N PRO A 388 38.32 -30.88 -21.99
CA PRO A 388 39.07 -30.34 -20.87
C PRO A 388 38.55 -28.95 -20.49
N LEU A 389 38.46 -28.71 -19.19
CA LEU A 389 38.15 -27.41 -18.60
C LEU A 389 39.36 -26.92 -17.83
N GLU A 390 39.92 -25.79 -18.23
CA GLU A 390 41.08 -25.17 -17.58
C GLU A 390 40.62 -24.00 -16.71
N ALA A 391 40.87 -24.08 -15.40
CA ALA A 391 40.45 -23.03 -14.47
C ALA A 391 41.21 -21.72 -14.75
N ILE A 392 40.47 -20.62 -14.86
CA ILE A 392 41.03 -19.27 -14.87
C ILE A 392 41.02 -18.78 -13.41
N PRO A 393 42.19 -18.42 -12.84
CA PRO A 393 42.26 -17.92 -11.48
C PRO A 393 41.37 -16.69 -11.27
N THR A 394 40.68 -16.65 -10.14
CA THR A 394 39.92 -15.48 -9.68
C THR A 394 40.80 -14.53 -8.88
N GLU A 395 40.37 -13.28 -8.71
CA GLU A 395 41.07 -12.29 -7.87
C GLU A 395 41.15 -12.76 -6.42
N ASP A 396 40.07 -13.37 -5.93
CA ASP A 396 40.00 -13.98 -4.60
C ASP A 396 40.26 -15.49 -4.63
N ASP A 397 40.86 -16.02 -3.56
CA ASP A 397 41.08 -17.46 -3.34
C ASP A 397 39.75 -18.26 -3.32
N TYR A 398 38.65 -17.61 -2.90
CA TYR A 398 37.31 -18.17 -2.86
C TYR A 398 36.35 -17.21 -3.55
N ALA A 399 35.79 -17.63 -4.69
CA ALA A 399 34.85 -16.83 -5.45
C ALA A 399 33.59 -17.63 -5.77
N THR A 400 32.45 -16.96 -5.90
CA THR A 400 31.20 -17.58 -6.36
C THR A 400 31.17 -17.73 -7.87
N MET A 401 31.79 -16.80 -8.60
CA MET A 401 31.89 -16.88 -10.06
C MET A 401 33.20 -17.56 -10.45
N GLN A 402 33.08 -18.68 -11.15
CA GLN A 402 34.20 -19.53 -11.55
C GLN A 402 34.28 -19.57 -13.07
N SER A 403 35.48 -19.38 -13.63
CA SER A 403 35.67 -19.33 -15.08
C SER A 403 36.57 -20.47 -15.54
N PHE A 404 36.16 -21.15 -16.60
CA PHE A 404 36.90 -22.27 -17.19
C PHE A 404 37.09 -22.06 -18.69
N LYS A 405 38.34 -22.03 -19.14
CA LYS A 405 38.65 -22.05 -20.56
C LYS A 405 38.35 -23.44 -21.14
N TYR A 406 37.73 -23.47 -22.31
CA TYR A 406 37.47 -24.70 -23.06
C TYR A 406 37.64 -24.47 -24.56
N HIS A 407 37.64 -25.54 -25.35
CA HIS A 407 37.69 -25.45 -26.80
C HIS A 407 36.73 -26.44 -27.45
N ALA A 408 35.62 -25.93 -28.00
CA ALA A 408 34.63 -26.70 -28.75
C ALA A 408 34.41 -26.10 -30.14
N THR A 409 33.97 -26.93 -31.09
CA THR A 409 33.65 -26.46 -32.44
C THR A 409 32.30 -25.70 -32.39
N PRO A 410 32.15 -24.57 -33.08
CA PRO A 410 30.85 -23.91 -33.18
C PRO A 410 29.75 -24.87 -33.65
N GLY A 411 28.65 -24.94 -32.89
CA GLY A 411 27.53 -25.87 -33.14
C GLY A 411 27.61 -27.19 -32.37
N ASP A 412 28.72 -27.49 -31.70
CA ASP A 412 28.80 -28.63 -30.79
C ASP A 412 27.88 -28.44 -29.56
N ARG A 413 27.30 -29.54 -29.08
CA ARG A 413 26.50 -29.56 -27.84
C ARG A 413 27.40 -30.00 -26.70
N VAL A 414 27.60 -29.13 -25.72
CA VAL A 414 28.46 -29.41 -24.56
C VAL A 414 27.59 -29.72 -23.35
N TYR A 415 27.92 -30.80 -22.66
CA TYR A 415 27.38 -31.12 -21.34
C TYR A 415 28.45 -30.95 -20.28
N VAL A 416 28.12 -30.28 -19.19
CA VAL A 416 29.02 -30.04 -18.07
C VAL A 416 28.38 -30.58 -16.79
N ARG A 417 29.20 -31.24 -15.97
CA ARG A 417 28.81 -31.78 -14.67
C ARG A 417 29.87 -31.41 -13.63
N PHE A 418 29.44 -30.84 -12.52
CA PHE A 418 30.29 -30.46 -11.38
C PHE A 418 30.21 -31.49 -10.25
#